data_AF-A0AAD6BI22-F1
#
_entry.id   AF-A0AAD6BI22-F1
#
_cell.length_a   1.000
_cell.length_b   1.000
_cell.length_c   1.000
_cell.angle_alpha   90.00
_cell.angle_beta   90.00
_cell.angle_gamma   90.00
#
_symmetry.space_group_name_H-M   'P 1'
#
loop_
_entity.id
_entity.type
_entity.pdbx_description
1 polymer ?
#
loop_
_entity_poly.entity_id
_entity_poly.type
_entity_poly.pdbx_seq_one_letter_code
_entity_poly.pdbx_strand_id
1 'polypeptide(L)'
;MGFCGIRECGNGPRWVGHDMPCHAGWVVPTVPICIYGFFSMMRPIEPFMTEFLTGTYKNLTTEQVNRQVYPVWTYSTLVFLIPVLLVTDFLRYKPVIILQGLSHITAFVLLLVGSGVRSAQLAFFSYSIAMAADVAYFSYIYSVVQPSHYQRVTSYVKAAILLGYSVGALLGYNQLLWVYMEPGNFTAFNGAVDGISTLSGAAASVAVGHMSLEWSVWGELVLGGFTFLIAGALFLMDRTDNIWISYSCFFLFKTIYMQLSTICTFQIAKTLQRERYALVFGFNSFVGTILQSLLTAIVINTKSLKLTITSQFLIYASYFAAVSLLFTVRGVYTALHMQRPAGSSQTEGDSNLPEASHL
;
A
#
# COMPACT_ATOMS: atom_id res chain seq x y z
N MET A 1 -34.04 21.71 -14.95
CA MET A 1 -32.87 21.71 -15.85
C MET A 1 -32.42 23.15 -16.02
N GLY A 2 -31.38 23.57 -15.31
CA GLY A 2 -30.82 24.92 -15.41
C GLY A 2 -29.32 24.81 -15.54
N PHE A 3 -28.76 25.35 -16.63
CA PHE A 3 -27.32 25.50 -16.80
C PHE A 3 -26.82 26.58 -15.82
N CYS A 4 -25.93 26.21 -14.92
CA CYS A 4 -25.25 27.16 -14.05
C CYS A 4 -24.10 27.83 -14.83
N GLY A 5 -24.13 29.16 -14.92
CA GLY A 5 -23.20 29.95 -15.73
C GLY A 5 -21.81 30.08 -15.11
N ILE A 6 -20.81 29.51 -15.81
CA ILE A 6 -19.45 30.01 -16.16
C ILE A 6 -18.56 30.75 -15.12
N ARG A 7 -18.97 31.11 -13.90
CA ARG A 7 -18.11 31.90 -12.97
C ARG A 7 -17.55 31.19 -11.74
N GLU A 8 -17.94 29.94 -11.43
CA GLU A 8 -17.38 29.22 -10.26
C GLU A 8 -16.48 28.03 -10.61
N CYS A 9 -16.27 27.73 -11.89
CA CYS A 9 -15.24 26.78 -12.30
C CYS A 9 -13.88 27.48 -12.35
N GLY A 10 -13.14 27.43 -11.24
CA GLY A 10 -11.71 27.73 -11.27
C GLY A 10 -11.03 26.93 -12.38
N ASN A 11 -10.23 27.63 -13.20
CA ASN A 11 -9.47 27.10 -14.34
C ASN A 11 -8.70 25.81 -13.97
N GLY A 12 -9.30 24.65 -14.24
CA GLY A 12 -8.63 23.36 -14.31
C GLY A 12 -8.52 22.91 -15.76
N PRO A 13 -7.39 22.36 -16.22
CA PRO A 13 -7.25 21.92 -17.60
C PRO A 13 -8.24 20.79 -17.93
N ARG A 14 -8.97 20.96 -19.03
CA ARG A 14 -9.88 19.98 -19.62
C ARG A 14 -9.09 18.84 -20.25
N TRP A 15 -8.90 17.74 -19.51
CA TRP A 15 -8.40 16.49 -20.10
C TRP A 15 -9.04 15.23 -19.52
N VAL A 16 -10.36 15.15 -19.58
CA VAL A 16 -11.10 13.88 -19.71
C VAL A 16 -12.33 14.21 -20.54
N GLY A 17 -12.58 13.50 -21.64
CA GLY A 17 -13.75 13.68 -22.50
C GLY A 17 -15.08 13.22 -21.87
N HIS A 18 -15.26 13.50 -20.58
CA HIS A 18 -16.53 13.39 -19.89
C HIS A 18 -16.74 14.71 -19.16
N ASP A 19 -17.69 15.51 -19.65
CA ASP A 19 -18.28 16.58 -18.85
C ASP A 19 -18.95 15.91 -17.64
N MET A 20 -18.23 15.90 -16.51
CA MET A 20 -18.81 15.45 -15.25
C MET A 20 -19.83 16.53 -14.86
N PRO A 21 -21.13 16.20 -14.72
CA PRO A 21 -22.11 17.19 -14.34
C PRO A 21 -21.68 17.80 -13.01
N CYS A 22 -21.70 19.14 -12.92
CA CYS A 22 -21.24 19.93 -11.77
C CYS A 22 -21.94 19.61 -10.43
N HIS A 23 -22.87 18.65 -10.42
CA HIS A 23 -23.61 18.17 -9.25
C HIS A 23 -23.21 16.74 -8.80
N ALA A 24 -22.37 16.03 -9.55
CA ALA A 24 -21.86 14.72 -9.13
C ALA A 24 -20.70 14.93 -8.15
N GLY A 25 -21.00 14.96 -6.86
CA GLY A 25 -19.99 15.04 -5.80
C GLY A 25 -18.92 13.93 -5.93
N TRP A 26 -17.78 14.10 -5.27
CA TRP A 26 -16.63 13.17 -5.21
C TRP A 26 -17.01 11.71 -4.89
N VAL A 27 -18.20 11.47 -4.36
CA VAL A 27 -18.80 10.14 -4.11
C VAL A 27 -18.99 9.35 -5.40
N VAL A 28 -19.48 9.97 -6.48
CA VAL A 28 -19.82 9.28 -7.75
C VAL A 28 -18.62 8.53 -8.36
N PRO A 29 -17.42 9.13 -8.48
CA PRO A 29 -16.24 8.37 -8.93
C PRO A 29 -15.67 7.44 -7.85
N THR A 30 -15.90 7.73 -6.56
CA THR A 30 -15.33 6.93 -5.46
C THR A 30 -15.99 5.57 -5.32
N VAL A 31 -17.31 5.48 -5.43
CA VAL A 31 -18.05 4.21 -5.29
C VAL A 31 -17.56 3.11 -6.25
N PRO A 32 -17.48 3.30 -7.58
CA PRO A 32 -17.01 2.26 -8.49
C PRO A 32 -15.54 1.90 -8.26
N ILE A 33 -14.71 2.86 -7.85
CA ILE A 33 -13.30 2.60 -7.50
C ILE A 33 -13.21 1.70 -6.27
N CYS A 34 -14.00 1.95 -5.21
CA CYS A 34 -14.05 1.11 -4.03
C CYS A 34 -14.56 -0.30 -4.35
N ILE A 35 -15.62 -0.41 -5.17
CA ILE A 35 -16.15 -1.70 -5.62
C ILE A 35 -15.08 -2.49 -6.38
N TYR A 36 -14.42 -1.86 -7.35
CA TYR A 36 -13.32 -2.50 -8.08
C TYR A 36 -12.19 -2.91 -7.13
N GLY A 37 -11.78 -2.04 -6.20
CA GLY A 37 -10.74 -2.34 -5.22
C GLY A 37 -11.08 -3.53 -4.33
N PHE A 38 -12.33 -3.62 -3.87
CA PHE A 38 -12.81 -4.76 -3.10
C PHE A 38 -12.71 -6.07 -3.89
N PHE A 39 -13.28 -6.12 -5.10
CA PHE A 39 -13.33 -7.36 -5.89
C PHE A 39 -11.98 -7.76 -6.49
N SER A 40 -11.17 -6.80 -6.93
CA SER A 40 -9.82 -7.07 -7.47
C SER A 40 -8.85 -7.58 -6.41
N MET A 41 -9.09 -7.26 -5.13
CA MET A 41 -8.24 -7.64 -3.99
C MET A 41 -8.84 -8.78 -3.14
N MET A 42 -10.09 -9.18 -3.41
CA MET A 42 -10.68 -10.38 -2.84
C MET A 42 -10.06 -11.62 -3.49
N ARG A 43 -8.96 -12.09 -2.91
CA ARG A 43 -8.13 -13.17 -3.48
C ARG A 43 -8.01 -14.33 -2.48
N PRO A 44 -9.02 -15.23 -2.38
CA PRO A 44 -9.09 -16.24 -1.34
C PRO A 44 -7.96 -17.26 -1.34
N ILE A 45 -7.35 -17.51 -2.50
CA ILE A 45 -6.31 -18.52 -2.68
C ILE A 45 -4.92 -18.04 -2.26
N GLU A 46 -4.67 -16.73 -2.14
CA GLU A 46 -3.34 -16.20 -1.85
C GLU A 46 -2.71 -16.75 -0.57
N PRO A 47 -3.42 -16.82 0.59
CA PRO A 47 -2.85 -17.39 1.80
C PRO A 47 -2.53 -18.89 1.69
N PHE A 48 -3.13 -19.58 0.71
CA PHE A 48 -3.05 -21.03 0.51
C PHE A 48 -2.26 -21.39 -0.75
N MET A 49 -1.66 -20.41 -1.42
CA MET A 49 -1.05 -20.62 -2.72
C MET A 49 0.07 -21.65 -2.67
N THR A 50 0.89 -21.64 -1.62
CA THR A 50 1.95 -22.65 -1.44
C THR A 50 1.35 -24.04 -1.30
N GLU A 51 0.38 -24.18 -0.40
CA GLU A 51 -0.29 -25.46 -0.12
C GLU A 51 -1.03 -26.00 -1.36
N PHE A 52 -1.68 -25.14 -2.12
CA PHE A 52 -2.32 -25.49 -3.38
C PHE A 52 -1.33 -26.04 -4.42
N LEU A 53 -0.16 -25.41 -4.54
CA LEU A 53 0.88 -25.82 -5.49
C LEU A 53 1.62 -27.09 -5.05
N THR A 54 1.84 -27.28 -3.75
CA THR A 54 2.54 -28.44 -3.20
C THR A 54 1.62 -29.60 -2.84
N GLY A 55 0.31 -29.37 -2.81
CA GLY A 55 -0.70 -30.38 -2.52
C GLY A 55 -0.79 -31.46 -3.58
N THR A 56 -1.60 -32.48 -3.30
CA THR A 56 -1.76 -33.68 -4.15
C THR A 56 -2.23 -33.36 -5.58
N TYR A 57 -2.94 -32.25 -5.76
CA TYR A 57 -3.47 -31.85 -7.07
C TYR A 57 -2.41 -31.33 -8.04
N LYS A 58 -1.57 -30.38 -7.61
CA LYS A 58 -0.51 -29.79 -8.44
C LYS A 58 0.83 -30.49 -8.31
N ASN A 59 1.06 -31.13 -7.17
CA ASN A 59 2.19 -32.02 -6.88
C ASN A 59 3.55 -31.42 -7.23
N LEU A 60 3.74 -30.12 -6.97
CA LEU A 60 5.04 -29.48 -7.09
C LEU A 60 5.82 -29.62 -5.78
N THR A 61 7.14 -29.74 -5.87
CA THR A 61 7.96 -29.73 -4.66
C THR A 61 8.04 -28.31 -4.08
N THR A 62 8.12 -28.20 -2.76
CA THR A 62 8.31 -26.91 -2.06
C THR A 62 9.52 -26.14 -2.59
N GLU A 63 10.57 -26.88 -2.97
CA GLU A 63 11.79 -26.33 -3.58
C GLU A 63 11.51 -25.71 -4.97
N GLN A 64 10.75 -26.40 -5.83
CA GLN A 64 10.35 -25.84 -7.13
C GLN A 64 9.50 -24.58 -6.96
N VAL A 65 8.55 -24.58 -6.02
CA VAL A 65 7.69 -23.41 -5.77
C VAL A 65 8.52 -22.22 -5.29
N ASN A 66 9.33 -22.42 -4.26
CA ASN A 66 10.08 -21.32 -3.63
C ASN A 66 11.24 -20.80 -4.48
N ARG A 67 11.91 -21.66 -5.26
CA ARG A 67 13.08 -21.26 -6.05
C ARG A 67 12.80 -20.97 -7.52
N GLN A 68 11.73 -21.55 -8.08
CA GLN A 68 11.46 -21.43 -9.52
C GLN A 68 10.16 -20.68 -9.83
N VAL A 69 9.16 -20.72 -8.94
CA VAL A 69 7.85 -20.09 -9.19
C VAL A 69 7.77 -18.70 -8.56
N TYR A 70 7.92 -18.57 -7.24
CA TYR A 70 7.80 -17.27 -6.56
C TYR A 70 8.80 -16.19 -7.02
N PRO A 71 10.06 -16.51 -7.35
CA PRO A 71 10.97 -15.49 -7.86
C PRO A 71 10.53 -14.88 -9.20
N VAL A 72 9.83 -15.65 -10.05
CA VAL A 72 9.30 -15.14 -11.33
C VAL A 72 8.35 -13.99 -11.09
N TRP A 73 7.48 -14.09 -10.09
CA TRP A 73 6.59 -12.98 -9.73
C TRP A 73 7.37 -11.72 -9.36
N THR A 74 8.32 -11.85 -8.42
CA THR A 74 9.09 -10.71 -7.91
C THR A 74 9.89 -10.03 -9.03
N TYR A 75 10.63 -10.80 -9.83
CA TYR A 75 11.46 -10.24 -10.90
C TYR A 75 10.63 -9.69 -12.05
N SER A 76 9.54 -10.37 -12.42
CA SER A 76 8.69 -9.90 -13.52
C SER A 76 7.95 -8.63 -13.14
N THR A 77 7.48 -8.49 -11.89
CA THR A 77 6.86 -7.24 -11.42
C THR A 77 7.85 -6.07 -11.49
N LEU A 78 9.11 -6.29 -11.08
CA LEU A 78 10.14 -5.26 -11.19
C LEU A 78 10.33 -4.77 -12.64
N VAL A 79 10.40 -5.71 -13.59
CA VAL A 79 10.56 -5.40 -15.02
C VAL A 79 9.32 -4.70 -15.57
N PHE A 80 8.12 -5.18 -15.24
CA PHE A 80 6.85 -4.65 -15.78
C PHE A 80 6.43 -3.30 -15.21
N LEU A 81 6.96 -2.89 -14.05
CA LEU A 81 6.70 -1.55 -13.52
C LEU A 81 7.10 -0.47 -14.54
N ILE A 82 8.25 -0.57 -15.19
CA ILE A 82 8.71 0.45 -16.16
C ILE A 82 7.72 0.63 -17.34
N PRO A 83 7.38 -0.41 -18.14
CA PRO A 83 6.47 -0.25 -19.26
C PRO A 83 5.05 0.11 -18.81
N VAL A 84 4.56 -0.43 -17.69
CA VAL A 84 3.22 -0.09 -17.19
C VAL A 84 3.11 1.40 -16.85
N LEU A 85 4.17 2.01 -16.29
CA LEU A 85 4.18 3.44 -16.01
C LEU A 85 4.11 4.27 -17.28
N LEU A 86 4.95 3.96 -18.28
CA LEU A 86 4.94 4.65 -19.56
C LEU A 86 3.59 4.52 -20.27
N VAL A 87 3.01 3.32 -20.25
CA VAL A 87 1.70 3.04 -20.85
C VAL A 87 0.57 3.74 -20.09
N THR A 88 0.67 3.88 -18.77
CA THR A 88 -0.34 4.58 -17.96
C THR A 88 -0.44 6.06 -18.34
N ASP A 89 0.70 6.70 -18.56
CA ASP A 89 0.77 8.09 -19.00
C ASP A 89 0.25 8.27 -20.43
N PHE A 90 0.53 7.30 -21.32
CA PHE A 90 0.10 7.35 -22.72
C PHE A 90 -1.39 7.01 -22.93
N LEU A 91 -1.88 5.91 -22.32
CA LEU A 91 -3.23 5.36 -22.54
C LEU A 91 -4.28 5.87 -21.55
N ARG A 92 -3.91 6.74 -20.60
CA ARG A 92 -4.79 7.31 -19.55
C ARG A 92 -5.49 6.23 -18.72
N TYR A 93 -4.83 5.72 -17.67
CA TYR A 93 -5.32 4.88 -16.55
C TYR A 93 -6.31 3.72 -16.86
N LYS A 94 -7.50 3.99 -17.41
CA LYS A 94 -8.59 3.01 -17.63
C LYS A 94 -8.14 1.76 -18.43
N PRO A 95 -7.42 1.86 -19.56
CA PRO A 95 -6.98 0.66 -20.29
C PRO A 95 -6.01 -0.20 -19.47
N VAL A 96 -5.20 0.41 -18.61
CA VAL A 96 -4.26 -0.30 -17.72
C VAL A 96 -5.01 -1.04 -16.61
N ILE A 97 -6.09 -0.45 -16.07
CA ILE A 97 -6.98 -1.11 -15.09
C ILE A 97 -7.74 -2.30 -15.72
N ILE A 98 -8.11 -2.20 -17.00
CA ILE A 98 -8.72 -3.33 -17.72
C ILE A 98 -7.68 -4.43 -17.96
N LEU A 99 -6.46 -4.06 -18.40
CA LEU A 99 -5.34 -4.99 -18.56
C LEU A 99 -5.02 -5.72 -17.24
N GLN A 100 -5.08 -5.02 -16.11
CA GLN A 100 -4.93 -5.59 -14.78
C GLN A 100 -5.94 -6.72 -14.53
N GLY A 101 -7.23 -6.43 -14.73
CA GLY A 101 -8.31 -7.41 -14.51
C GLY A 101 -8.16 -8.64 -15.42
N LEU A 102 -7.87 -8.44 -16.70
CA LEU A 102 -7.63 -9.52 -17.66
C LEU A 102 -6.42 -10.37 -17.25
N SER A 103 -5.32 -9.74 -16.83
CA SER A 103 -4.09 -10.42 -16.42
C SER A 103 -4.29 -11.27 -15.17
N HIS A 104 -5.11 -10.83 -14.21
CA HIS A 104 -5.52 -11.64 -13.07
C HIS A 104 -6.35 -12.85 -13.49
N ILE A 105 -7.37 -12.66 -14.34
CA ILE A 105 -8.21 -13.77 -14.84
C ILE A 105 -7.34 -14.80 -15.56
N THR A 106 -6.44 -14.36 -16.44
CA THR A 106 -5.49 -15.25 -17.13
C THR A 106 -4.60 -15.99 -16.14
N ALA A 107 -4.05 -15.32 -15.12
CA ALA A 107 -3.23 -15.96 -14.10
C ALA A 107 -4.01 -17.05 -13.34
N PHE A 108 -5.24 -16.78 -12.92
CA PHE A 108 -6.06 -17.77 -12.21
C PHE A 108 -6.45 -18.94 -13.11
N VAL A 109 -6.82 -18.70 -14.37
CA VAL A 109 -7.12 -19.77 -15.32
C VAL A 109 -5.90 -20.67 -15.55
N LEU A 110 -4.71 -20.07 -15.71
CA LEU A 110 -3.45 -20.82 -15.83
C LEU A 110 -3.14 -21.65 -14.58
N LEU A 111 -3.36 -21.10 -13.38
CA LEU A 111 -3.19 -21.85 -12.12
C LEU A 111 -4.20 -23.00 -12.00
N LEU A 112 -5.45 -22.79 -12.40
CA LEU A 112 -6.50 -23.81 -12.27
C LEU A 112 -6.28 -24.96 -13.26
N VAL A 113 -6.15 -24.65 -14.54
CA VAL A 113 -6.12 -25.66 -15.62
C VAL A 113 -4.72 -26.23 -15.84
N GLY A 114 -3.70 -25.41 -15.65
CA GLY A 114 -2.34 -25.78 -16.02
C GLY A 114 -1.65 -26.69 -15.02
N SER A 115 -0.72 -27.53 -15.50
CA SER A 115 0.05 -28.47 -14.69
C SER A 115 1.55 -28.29 -14.89
N GLY A 116 2.31 -28.60 -13.83
CA GLY A 116 3.77 -28.49 -13.83
C GLY A 116 4.31 -27.08 -13.62
N VAL A 117 5.63 -26.99 -13.48
CA VAL A 117 6.33 -25.77 -13.09
C VAL A 117 6.19 -24.65 -14.12
N ARG A 118 6.29 -24.96 -15.42
CA ARG A 118 6.23 -23.94 -16.48
C ARG A 118 4.88 -23.21 -16.51
N SER A 119 3.79 -23.95 -16.28
CA SER A 119 2.47 -23.35 -16.23
C SER A 119 2.30 -22.45 -15.01
N ALA A 120 2.80 -22.88 -13.85
CA ALA A 120 2.83 -22.04 -12.66
C ALA A 120 3.68 -20.77 -12.91
N GLN A 121 4.87 -20.90 -13.51
CA GLN A 121 5.71 -19.74 -13.86
C GLN A 121 4.98 -18.76 -14.78
N LEU A 122 4.29 -19.24 -15.82
CA LEU A 122 3.50 -18.38 -16.72
C LEU A 122 2.34 -17.71 -15.98
N ALA A 123 1.69 -18.41 -15.05
CA ALA A 123 0.63 -17.83 -14.25
C ALA A 123 1.13 -16.69 -13.35
N PHE A 124 2.25 -16.90 -12.66
CA PHE A 124 2.87 -15.87 -11.82
C PHE A 124 3.47 -14.72 -12.64
N PHE A 125 3.93 -14.98 -13.86
CA PHE A 125 4.30 -13.94 -14.82
C PHE A 125 3.08 -13.10 -15.24
N SER A 126 1.96 -13.72 -15.60
CA SER A 126 0.70 -12.99 -15.90
C SER A 126 0.22 -12.19 -14.70
N TYR A 127 0.27 -12.79 -13.51
CA TYR A 127 -0.09 -12.14 -12.25
C TYR A 127 0.80 -10.92 -11.96
N SER A 128 2.09 -10.99 -12.31
CA SER A 128 3.04 -9.88 -12.12
C SER A 128 2.69 -8.63 -12.93
N ILE A 129 2.08 -8.79 -14.12
CA ILE A 129 1.57 -7.68 -14.94
C ILE A 129 0.43 -6.98 -14.21
N ALA A 130 -0.48 -7.76 -13.61
CA ALA A 130 -1.58 -7.23 -12.83
C ALA A 130 -1.09 -6.45 -11.59
N MET A 131 -0.08 -6.98 -10.88
CA MET A 131 0.54 -6.31 -9.74
C MET A 131 1.28 -5.02 -10.14
N ALA A 132 1.93 -4.99 -11.31
CA ALA A 132 2.52 -3.76 -11.81
C ALA A 132 1.45 -2.70 -12.15
N ALA A 133 0.29 -3.13 -12.68
CA ALA A 133 -0.83 -2.29 -13.03
C ALA A 133 -1.60 -1.70 -11.82
N ASP A 134 -1.40 -2.23 -10.60
CA ASP A 134 -1.97 -1.66 -9.36
C ASP A 134 -1.60 -0.18 -9.17
N VAL A 135 -0.41 0.22 -9.61
CA VAL A 135 0.03 1.63 -9.53
C VAL A 135 -0.94 2.55 -10.30
N ALA A 136 -1.41 2.12 -11.47
CA ALA A 136 -2.35 2.88 -12.27
C ALA A 136 -3.69 3.01 -11.54
N TYR A 137 -4.17 1.93 -10.91
CA TYR A 137 -5.38 1.96 -10.11
C TYR A 137 -5.28 2.93 -8.92
N PHE A 138 -4.20 2.86 -8.13
CA PHE A 138 -3.99 3.77 -6.99
C PHE A 138 -3.85 5.23 -7.43
N SER A 139 -3.20 5.48 -8.56
CA SER A 139 -3.00 6.82 -9.10
C SER A 139 -4.26 7.42 -9.72
N TYR A 140 -5.13 6.57 -10.29
CA TYR A 140 -6.39 6.97 -10.91
C TYR A 140 -7.32 7.69 -9.92
N ILE A 141 -7.32 7.27 -8.65
CA ILE A 141 -8.07 7.92 -7.54
C ILE A 141 -7.82 9.44 -7.54
N TYR A 142 -6.55 9.83 -7.62
CA TYR A 142 -6.14 11.22 -7.51
C TYR A 142 -6.39 12.03 -8.79
N SER A 143 -6.55 11.36 -9.93
CA SER A 143 -6.89 12.01 -11.20
C SER A 143 -8.37 12.42 -11.31
N VAL A 144 -9.27 11.72 -10.61
CA VAL A 144 -10.74 11.93 -10.72
C VAL A 144 -11.36 12.58 -9.49
N VAL A 145 -10.60 12.72 -8.40
CA VAL A 145 -11.05 13.34 -7.14
C VAL A 145 -10.33 14.66 -6.90
N GLN A 146 -11.00 15.59 -6.22
CA GLN A 146 -10.40 16.87 -5.84
C GLN A 146 -9.48 16.72 -4.60
N PRO A 147 -8.38 17.49 -4.52
CA PRO A 147 -7.42 17.41 -3.41
C PRO A 147 -8.00 17.55 -2.00
N SER A 148 -9.08 18.34 -1.85
CA SER A 148 -9.80 18.52 -0.59
C SER A 148 -10.35 17.20 -0.01
N HIS A 149 -10.59 16.20 -0.86
CA HIS A 149 -11.19 14.92 -0.48
C HIS A 149 -10.19 13.75 -0.52
N TYR A 150 -8.91 13.99 -0.84
CA TYR A 150 -7.91 12.91 -0.97
C TYR A 150 -7.78 12.06 0.29
N GLN A 151 -7.80 12.66 1.47
CA GLN A 151 -7.71 11.93 2.72
C GLN A 151 -8.89 10.95 2.88
N ARG A 152 -10.13 11.43 2.73
CA ARG A 152 -11.34 10.61 2.87
C ARG A 152 -11.43 9.52 1.79
N VAL A 153 -11.23 9.88 0.53
CA VAL A 153 -11.34 8.93 -0.58
C VAL A 153 -10.25 7.87 -0.52
N THR A 154 -9.00 8.25 -0.25
CA THR A 154 -7.91 7.26 -0.10
C THR A 154 -8.24 6.30 1.03
N SER A 155 -8.73 6.81 2.16
CA SER A 155 -9.17 5.99 3.29
C SER A 155 -10.29 5.02 2.93
N TYR A 156 -11.33 5.44 2.20
CA TYR A 156 -12.40 4.54 1.77
C TYR A 156 -11.93 3.48 0.78
N VAL A 157 -11.10 3.87 -0.19
CA VAL A 157 -10.56 2.92 -1.17
C VAL A 157 -9.65 1.89 -0.50
N LYS A 158 -8.76 2.32 0.39
CA LYS A 158 -7.91 1.42 1.17
C LYS A 158 -8.73 0.51 2.07
N ALA A 159 -9.77 1.03 2.73
CA ALA A 159 -10.68 0.21 3.52
C ALA A 159 -11.40 -0.84 2.67
N ALA A 160 -11.89 -0.48 1.47
CA ALA A 160 -12.55 -1.42 0.56
C ALA A 160 -11.59 -2.53 0.09
N ILE A 161 -10.35 -2.19 -0.24
CA ILE A 161 -9.29 -3.17 -0.58
C ILE A 161 -9.01 -4.11 0.59
N LEU A 162 -8.83 -3.57 1.79
CA LEU A 162 -8.56 -4.37 3.00
C LEU A 162 -9.75 -5.26 3.37
N LEU A 163 -10.99 -4.78 3.19
CA LEU A 163 -12.18 -5.61 3.33
C LEU A 163 -12.20 -6.75 2.31
N GLY A 164 -11.83 -6.47 1.05
CA GLY A 164 -11.68 -7.50 0.01
C GLY A 164 -10.68 -8.59 0.41
N TYR A 165 -9.47 -8.18 0.84
CA TYR A 165 -8.46 -9.11 1.36
C TYR A 165 -8.95 -9.92 2.55
N SER A 166 -9.65 -9.27 3.50
CA SER A 166 -10.18 -9.93 4.70
C SER A 166 -11.20 -10.99 4.33
N VAL A 167 -12.16 -10.65 3.46
CA VAL A 167 -13.17 -11.58 2.95
C VAL A 167 -12.49 -12.72 2.20
N GLY A 168 -11.49 -12.44 1.37
CA GLY A 168 -10.70 -13.47 0.69
C GLY A 168 -10.04 -14.43 1.68
N ALA A 169 -9.29 -13.91 2.64
CA ALA A 169 -8.61 -14.71 3.66
C ALA A 169 -9.59 -15.56 4.49
N LEU A 170 -10.75 -15.01 4.88
CA LEU A 170 -11.78 -15.73 5.63
C LEU A 170 -12.46 -16.82 4.79
N LEU A 171 -12.75 -16.55 3.51
CA LEU A 171 -13.30 -17.54 2.59
C LEU A 171 -12.32 -18.71 2.39
N GLY A 172 -11.03 -18.42 2.28
CA GLY A 172 -10.00 -19.45 2.19
C GLY A 172 -9.75 -20.17 3.52
N TYR A 173 -9.90 -19.51 4.67
CA TYR A 173 -9.78 -20.14 6.00
C TYR A 173 -10.81 -21.25 6.22
N ASN A 174 -12.02 -21.15 5.64
CA ASN A 174 -12.98 -22.25 5.67
C ASN A 174 -12.40 -23.55 5.10
N GLN A 175 -11.47 -23.47 4.14
CA GLN A 175 -10.76 -24.64 3.61
C GLN A 175 -9.86 -25.30 4.66
N LEU A 176 -9.12 -24.52 5.46
CA LEU A 176 -8.33 -25.04 6.58
C LEU A 176 -9.21 -25.68 7.66
N LEU A 177 -10.36 -25.06 7.97
CA LEU A 177 -11.31 -25.61 8.93
C LEU A 177 -11.81 -26.98 8.48
N TRP A 178 -12.08 -27.15 7.18
CA TRP A 178 -12.53 -28.42 6.62
C TRP A 178 -11.42 -29.49 6.64
N VAL A 179 -10.16 -29.11 6.42
CA VAL A 179 -8.99 -30.00 6.58
C VAL A 179 -8.73 -30.35 8.05
N TYR A 180 -8.97 -29.43 8.99
CA TYR A 180 -8.88 -29.65 10.44
C TYR A 180 -9.93 -30.64 10.97
N MET A 181 -11.08 -30.76 10.30
CA MET A 181 -12.10 -31.75 10.64
C MET A 181 -11.66 -33.19 10.32
N GLU A 182 -10.48 -33.39 9.71
CA GLU A 182 -9.80 -34.68 9.54
C GLU A 182 -8.61 -34.79 10.53
N PRO A 183 -8.60 -35.77 11.46
CA PRO A 183 -8.01 -35.54 12.78
C PRO A 183 -6.51 -35.87 12.86
N GLY A 184 -5.73 -34.92 13.38
CA GLY A 184 -4.32 -35.15 13.70
C GLY A 184 -3.65 -34.14 14.66
N ASN A 185 -4.40 -33.18 15.20
CA ASN A 185 -3.94 -32.20 16.21
C ASN A 185 -3.11 -31.02 15.66
N PHE A 186 -3.75 -30.04 15.01
CA PHE A 186 -3.08 -28.80 14.58
C PHE A 186 -3.85 -27.53 15.01
N THR A 187 -3.29 -26.78 15.95
CA THR A 187 -3.81 -25.49 16.45
C THR A 187 -3.15 -24.30 15.73
N ALA A 188 -3.46 -24.11 14.45
CA ALA A 188 -3.02 -22.91 13.73
C ALA A 188 -4.20 -22.04 13.28
N PHE A 189 -4.34 -20.87 13.91
CA PHE A 189 -5.34 -19.86 13.57
C PHE A 189 -4.82 -18.83 12.56
N ASN A 190 -3.79 -19.17 11.77
CA ASN A 190 -3.07 -18.24 10.91
C ASN A 190 -4.01 -17.45 9.98
N GLY A 191 -4.93 -18.13 9.28
CA GLY A 191 -5.89 -17.45 8.40
C GLY A 191 -6.92 -16.58 9.14
N ALA A 192 -7.32 -16.97 10.36
CA ALA A 192 -8.21 -16.16 11.19
C ALA A 192 -7.50 -14.90 11.72
N VAL A 193 -6.27 -15.04 12.24
CA VAL A 193 -5.45 -13.90 12.67
C VAL A 193 -5.17 -12.97 11.49
N ASP A 194 -4.88 -13.51 10.31
CA ASP A 194 -4.66 -12.75 9.08
C ASP A 194 -5.91 -11.99 8.62
N GLY A 195 -7.09 -12.62 8.69
CA GLY A 195 -8.37 -12.02 8.37
C GLY A 195 -8.79 -10.91 9.35
N ILE A 196 -8.74 -11.17 10.66
CA ILE A 196 -9.15 -10.19 11.69
C ILE A 196 -8.19 -8.98 11.70
N SER A 197 -6.89 -9.20 11.57
CA SER A 197 -5.92 -8.09 11.47
C SER A 197 -6.17 -7.23 10.24
N THR A 198 -6.49 -7.82 9.08
CA THR A 198 -6.84 -7.07 7.87
C THR A 198 -8.14 -6.28 8.05
N LEU A 199 -9.15 -6.85 8.70
CA LEU A 199 -10.42 -6.18 9.00
C LEU A 199 -10.20 -4.97 9.93
N SER A 200 -9.37 -5.13 10.96
CA SER A 200 -8.99 -4.03 11.85
C SER A 200 -8.25 -2.92 11.11
N GLY A 201 -7.39 -3.27 10.13
CA GLY A 201 -6.73 -2.31 9.25
C GLY A 201 -7.70 -1.53 8.37
N ALA A 202 -8.80 -2.17 7.92
CA ALA A 202 -9.86 -1.49 7.18
C ALA A 202 -10.58 -0.45 8.05
N ALA A 203 -10.97 -0.83 9.27
CA ALA A 203 -11.60 0.07 10.23
C ALA A 203 -10.68 1.26 10.59
N ALA A 204 -9.40 0.99 10.85
CA ALA A 204 -8.40 2.03 11.09
C ALA A 204 -8.27 2.99 9.90
N SER A 205 -8.24 2.45 8.67
CA SER A 205 -8.13 3.26 7.44
C SER A 205 -9.29 4.24 7.30
N VAL A 206 -10.52 3.80 7.60
CA VAL A 206 -11.68 4.70 7.67
C VAL A 206 -11.50 5.75 8.76
N ALA A 207 -11.11 5.35 9.97
CA ALA A 207 -10.91 6.28 11.08
C ALA A 207 -9.94 7.41 10.73
N VAL A 208 -8.79 7.10 10.13
CA VAL A 208 -7.80 8.11 9.68
C VAL A 208 -8.38 9.05 8.60
N GLY A 209 -9.30 8.57 7.78
CA GLY A 209 -10.01 9.39 6.79
C GLY A 209 -10.84 10.50 7.42
N HIS A 210 -11.29 10.30 8.66
CA HIS A 210 -12.11 11.21 9.44
C HIS A 210 -11.35 11.98 10.52
N MET A 211 -10.05 11.71 10.72
CA MET A 211 -9.22 12.43 11.68
C MET A 211 -8.91 13.86 11.21
N SER A 212 -9.14 14.83 12.09
CA SER A 212 -8.80 16.25 11.92
C SER A 212 -7.43 16.54 12.52
N LEU A 213 -6.38 16.00 11.91
CA LEU A 213 -4.99 16.18 12.34
C LEU A 213 -4.24 17.04 11.33
N GLU A 214 -3.42 17.98 11.82
CA GLU A 214 -2.53 18.77 10.97
C GLU A 214 -1.36 17.90 10.50
N TRP A 215 -1.59 17.15 9.43
CA TRP A 215 -0.65 16.20 8.88
C TRP A 215 0.69 16.82 8.46
N SER A 216 0.75 18.13 8.23
CA SER A 216 1.99 18.87 7.95
C SER A 216 2.92 18.96 9.15
N VAL A 217 2.39 18.99 10.37
CA VAL A 217 3.17 19.11 11.62
C VAL A 217 3.37 17.75 12.25
N TRP A 218 2.28 17.00 12.39
CA TRP A 218 2.25 15.77 13.18
C TRP A 218 2.44 14.51 12.34
N GLY A 219 2.37 14.61 11.01
CA GLY A 219 2.44 13.45 10.12
C GLY A 219 3.71 12.62 10.31
N GLU A 220 4.87 13.29 10.38
CA GLU A 220 6.17 12.63 10.55
C GLU A 220 6.31 11.95 11.92
N LEU A 221 5.78 12.58 12.99
CA LEU A 221 5.76 11.98 14.33
C LEU A 221 4.83 10.76 14.41
N VAL A 222 3.66 10.82 13.78
CA VAL A 222 2.74 9.67 13.68
C VAL A 222 3.41 8.53 12.92
N LEU A 223 4.08 8.82 11.79
CA LEU A 223 4.84 7.82 11.03
C LEU A 223 5.96 7.21 11.89
N GLY A 224 6.73 8.03 12.60
CA GLY A 224 7.80 7.59 13.49
C GLY A 224 7.31 6.67 14.62
N GLY A 225 6.26 7.08 15.33
CA GLY A 225 5.69 6.33 16.44
C GLY A 225 5.09 4.99 16.02
N PHE A 226 4.30 4.96 14.95
CA PHE A 226 3.74 3.70 14.43
C PHE A 226 4.84 2.75 13.92
N THR A 227 5.88 3.29 13.27
CA THR A 227 7.03 2.48 12.84
C THR A 227 7.82 1.93 14.04
N PHE A 228 7.90 2.67 15.15
CA PHE A 228 8.51 2.20 16.40
C PHE A 228 7.75 1.01 16.99
N LEU A 229 6.42 1.10 17.04
CA LEU A 229 5.56 0.02 17.53
C LEU A 229 5.71 -1.25 16.69
N ILE A 230 5.84 -1.12 15.36
CA ILE A 230 6.16 -2.22 14.45
C ILE A 230 7.49 -2.88 14.82
N ALA A 231 8.55 -2.09 15.03
CA ALA A 231 9.86 -2.61 15.41
C ALA A 231 9.80 -3.37 16.75
N GLY A 232 9.10 -2.81 17.74
CA GLY A 232 8.87 -3.44 19.05
C GLY A 232 8.08 -4.75 18.95
N ALA A 233 7.05 -4.80 18.11
CA ALA A 233 6.27 -6.02 17.88
C ALA A 233 7.11 -7.14 17.24
N LEU A 234 7.90 -6.82 16.21
CA LEU A 234 8.81 -7.78 15.57
C LEU A 234 9.90 -8.27 16.53
N PHE A 235 10.46 -7.38 17.34
CA PHE A 235 11.44 -7.75 18.37
C PHE A 235 10.80 -8.65 19.45
N LEU A 236 9.58 -8.38 19.88
CA LEU A 236 8.90 -9.24 20.85
C LEU A 236 8.56 -10.62 20.28
N MET A 237 8.17 -10.69 19.00
CA MET A 237 7.98 -11.97 18.28
C MET A 237 9.26 -12.80 18.21
N ASP A 238 10.41 -12.15 18.07
CA ASP A 238 11.72 -12.79 18.07
C ASP A 238 12.11 -13.36 19.45
N ARG A 239 11.70 -12.69 20.53
CA ARG A 239 12.12 -13.01 21.90
C ARG A 239 11.17 -13.93 22.67
N THR A 240 9.99 -14.22 22.14
CA THR A 240 8.95 -15.02 22.81
C THR A 240 8.82 -16.42 22.21
N ASP A 241 8.67 -17.42 23.07
CA ASP A 241 8.32 -18.79 22.66
C ASP A 241 6.80 -19.04 22.72
N ASN A 242 6.01 -18.04 23.13
CA ASN A 242 4.56 -18.16 23.25
C ASN A 242 3.85 -17.72 21.96
N ILE A 243 3.18 -18.67 21.30
CA ILE A 243 2.46 -18.45 20.04
C ILE A 243 1.34 -17.41 20.16
N TRP A 244 0.68 -17.28 21.31
CA TRP A 244 -0.38 -16.28 21.52
C TRP A 244 0.17 -14.87 21.55
N ILE A 245 1.31 -14.66 22.21
CA ILE A 245 2.01 -13.37 22.20
C ILE A 245 2.45 -13.05 20.78
N SER A 246 2.97 -14.04 20.04
CA SER A 246 3.38 -13.87 18.65
C SER A 246 2.19 -13.51 17.74
N TYR A 247 1.02 -14.15 17.90
CA TYR A 247 -0.20 -13.80 17.18
C TYR A 247 -0.68 -12.37 17.50
N SER A 248 -0.67 -11.97 18.78
CA SER A 248 -1.02 -10.59 19.16
C SER A 248 -0.07 -9.56 18.56
N CYS A 249 1.24 -9.84 18.56
CA CYS A 249 2.24 -8.97 17.95
C CYS A 249 2.09 -8.89 16.43
N PHE A 250 1.84 -10.03 15.77
CA PHE A 250 1.59 -10.07 14.33
C PHE A 250 0.32 -9.31 13.95
N PHE A 251 -0.75 -9.48 14.73
CA PHE A 251 -1.98 -8.72 14.58
C PHE A 251 -1.69 -7.22 14.66
N LEU A 252 -1.01 -6.77 15.72
CA LEU A 252 -0.65 -5.36 15.93
C LEU A 252 0.22 -4.82 14.79
N PHE A 253 1.27 -5.56 14.44
CA PHE A 253 2.17 -5.26 13.32
C PHE A 253 1.37 -5.00 12.04
N LYS A 254 0.48 -5.93 11.67
CA LYS A 254 -0.26 -5.88 10.41
C LYS A 254 -1.24 -4.72 10.40
N THR A 255 -1.97 -4.48 11.49
CA THR A 255 -2.90 -3.34 11.59
C THR A 255 -2.17 -2.00 11.44
N ILE A 256 -1.04 -1.83 12.15
CA ILE A 256 -0.26 -0.58 12.10
C ILE A 256 0.38 -0.38 10.72
N TYR A 257 0.94 -1.43 10.13
CA TYR A 257 1.58 -1.36 8.82
C TYR A 257 0.60 -0.95 7.72
N MET A 258 -0.61 -1.53 7.71
CA MET A 258 -1.65 -1.16 6.76
C MET A 258 -2.06 0.31 6.93
N GLN A 259 -2.11 0.81 8.17
CA GLN A 259 -2.43 2.20 8.44
C GLN A 259 -1.33 3.18 7.99
N LEU A 260 -0.06 2.85 8.24
CA LEU A 260 1.09 3.62 7.76
C LEU A 260 1.06 3.76 6.24
N SER A 261 0.80 2.65 5.53
CA SER A 261 0.68 2.65 4.08
C SER A 261 -0.41 3.63 3.60
N THR A 262 -1.58 3.62 4.23
CA THR A 262 -2.67 4.56 3.93
C THR A 262 -2.26 6.02 4.18
N ILE A 263 -1.61 6.30 5.33
CA ILE A 263 -1.15 7.65 5.69
C ILE A 263 -0.13 8.18 4.70
N CYS A 264 0.92 7.41 4.42
CA CYS A 264 1.96 7.78 3.47
C CYS A 264 1.37 8.08 2.08
N THR A 265 0.43 7.25 1.61
CA THR A 265 -0.12 7.39 0.25
C THR A 265 -0.84 8.74 0.08
N PHE A 266 -1.74 9.13 0.99
CA PHE A 266 -2.44 10.41 0.83
C PHE A 266 -1.54 11.61 1.12
N GLN A 267 -0.56 11.48 2.04
CA GLN A 267 0.39 12.57 2.32
C GLN A 267 1.24 12.87 1.08
N ILE A 268 1.76 11.83 0.41
CA ILE A 268 2.47 11.96 -0.86
C ILE A 268 1.54 12.62 -1.89
N ALA A 269 0.31 12.11 -2.06
CA ALA A 269 -0.64 12.69 -3.02
C ALA A 269 -0.96 14.17 -2.76
N LYS A 270 -1.06 14.63 -1.50
CA LYS A 270 -1.28 16.05 -1.17
C LYS A 270 -0.11 16.96 -1.57
N THR A 271 1.11 16.42 -1.66
CA THR A 271 2.32 17.18 -2.02
C THR A 271 2.63 17.20 -3.51
N LEU A 272 1.90 16.41 -4.31
CA LEU A 272 2.17 16.20 -5.72
C LEU A 272 1.25 17.04 -6.62
N GLN A 273 1.80 17.43 -7.78
CA GLN A 273 1.01 18.02 -8.85
C GLN A 273 0.23 16.94 -9.61
N ARG A 274 -0.99 17.29 -10.05
CA ARG A 274 -1.93 16.36 -10.71
C ARG A 274 -1.36 15.60 -11.91
N GLU A 275 -0.44 16.22 -12.64
CA GLU A 275 0.16 15.68 -13.86
C GLU A 275 1.23 14.61 -13.59
N ARG A 276 1.68 14.46 -12.34
CA ARG A 276 2.83 13.61 -11.98
C ARG A 276 2.47 12.45 -11.04
N TYR A 277 1.19 12.19 -10.79
CA TYR A 277 0.80 11.15 -9.83
C TYR A 277 1.26 9.75 -10.26
N ALA A 278 0.91 9.31 -11.46
CA ALA A 278 1.30 7.99 -11.97
C ALA A 278 2.83 7.80 -11.91
N LEU A 279 3.58 8.79 -12.38
CA LEU A 279 5.03 8.75 -12.40
C LEU A 279 5.63 8.67 -10.99
N VAL A 280 5.19 9.49 -10.04
CA VAL A 280 5.77 9.49 -8.69
C VAL A 280 5.35 8.27 -7.88
N PHE A 281 4.07 7.88 -7.91
CA PHE A 281 3.62 6.65 -7.25
C PHE A 281 4.31 5.44 -7.87
N GLY A 282 4.48 5.43 -9.18
CA GLY A 282 5.22 4.40 -9.91
C GLY A 282 6.69 4.30 -9.58
N PHE A 283 7.40 5.42 -9.61
CA PHE A 283 8.81 5.45 -9.27
C PHE A 283 9.03 5.05 -7.80
N ASN A 284 8.17 5.53 -6.90
CA ASN A 284 8.21 5.12 -5.50
C ASN A 284 7.98 3.61 -5.32
N SER A 285 6.98 3.05 -6.01
CA SER A 285 6.74 1.60 -6.03
C SER A 285 7.94 0.84 -6.61
N PHE A 286 8.55 1.33 -7.69
CA PHE A 286 9.72 0.74 -8.30
C PHE A 286 10.92 0.68 -7.36
N VAL A 287 11.26 1.80 -6.70
CA VAL A 287 12.32 1.83 -5.68
C VAL A 287 11.99 0.90 -4.51
N GLY A 288 10.73 0.88 -4.06
CA GLY A 288 10.26 -0.04 -3.03
C GLY A 288 10.46 -1.51 -3.41
N THR A 289 10.10 -1.89 -4.64
CA THR A 289 10.29 -3.25 -5.15
C THR A 289 11.76 -3.63 -5.30
N ILE A 290 12.65 -2.68 -5.66
CA ILE A 290 14.11 -2.90 -5.63
C ILE A 290 14.56 -3.22 -4.21
N LEU A 291 14.20 -2.38 -3.23
CA LEU A 291 14.57 -2.59 -1.83
C LEU A 291 14.05 -3.92 -1.29
N GLN A 292 12.79 -4.26 -1.57
CA GLN A 292 12.19 -5.54 -1.22
C GLN A 292 12.94 -6.72 -1.86
N SER A 293 13.30 -6.61 -3.14
CA SER A 293 14.02 -7.66 -3.86
C SER A 293 15.43 -7.88 -3.29
N LEU A 294 16.14 -6.80 -2.95
CA LEU A 294 17.45 -6.85 -2.31
C LEU A 294 17.36 -7.46 -0.90
N LEU A 295 16.42 -7.01 -0.08
CA LEU A 295 16.18 -7.58 1.25
C LEU A 295 15.86 -9.08 1.16
N THR A 296 15.01 -9.48 0.22
CA THR A 296 14.69 -10.90 0.00
C THR A 296 15.92 -11.70 -0.44
N ALA A 297 16.73 -11.17 -1.35
CA ALA A 297 17.93 -11.83 -1.84
C ALA A 297 19.03 -11.97 -0.76
N ILE A 298 19.17 -10.98 0.12
CA ILE A 298 20.23 -10.95 1.15
C ILE A 298 19.79 -11.72 2.40
N VAL A 299 18.58 -11.44 2.90
CA VAL A 299 18.12 -11.91 4.22
C VAL A 299 17.46 -13.30 4.12
N ILE A 300 16.67 -13.55 3.06
CA ILE A 300 15.85 -14.76 2.92
C ILE A 300 16.54 -15.82 2.03
N ASN A 301 17.19 -15.42 0.93
CA ASN A 301 17.77 -16.37 -0.01
C ASN A 301 19.08 -17.00 0.53
N THR A 302 19.00 -18.29 0.85
CA THR A 302 19.86 -19.02 1.79
C THR A 302 21.25 -19.44 1.28
N LYS A 303 21.72 -18.99 0.11
CA LYS A 303 23.07 -19.36 -0.35
C LYS A 303 24.20 -18.56 0.29
N SER A 304 23.97 -17.30 0.65
CA SER A 304 25.06 -16.39 1.04
C SER A 304 25.28 -16.25 2.54
N LEU A 305 24.20 -16.14 3.35
CA LEU A 305 24.32 -15.76 4.76
C LEU A 305 23.79 -16.80 5.77
N LYS A 306 23.00 -17.81 5.34
CA LYS A 306 22.42 -18.87 6.18
C LYS A 306 21.85 -18.38 7.54
N LEU A 307 21.16 -17.24 7.53
CA LEU A 307 20.63 -16.63 8.75
C LEU A 307 19.48 -17.47 9.34
N THR A 308 19.47 -17.63 10.66
CA THR A 308 18.32 -18.20 11.39
C THR A 308 17.10 -17.29 11.26
N ILE A 309 15.89 -17.85 11.36
CA ILE A 309 14.63 -17.08 11.25
C ILE A 309 14.59 -15.95 12.29
N THR A 310 15.05 -16.22 13.51
CA THR A 310 15.26 -15.26 14.60
C THR A 310 16.14 -14.08 14.14
N SER A 311 17.29 -14.37 13.50
CA SER A 311 18.17 -13.34 12.95
C SER A 311 17.50 -12.51 11.85
N GLN A 312 16.63 -13.12 11.03
CA GLN A 312 15.87 -12.40 10.00
C GLN A 312 14.87 -11.42 10.63
N PHE A 313 14.11 -11.85 11.64
CA PHE A 313 13.19 -10.99 12.40
C PHE A 313 13.91 -9.84 13.08
N LEU A 314 15.07 -10.10 13.68
CA LEU A 314 15.91 -9.06 14.29
C LEU A 314 16.40 -8.03 13.27
N ILE A 315 16.80 -8.46 12.05
CA ILE A 315 17.19 -7.55 10.97
C ILE A 315 16.00 -6.66 10.56
N TYR A 316 14.80 -7.23 10.39
CA TYR A 316 13.61 -6.44 10.05
C TYR A 316 13.21 -5.48 11.18
N ALA A 317 13.26 -5.90 12.44
CA ALA A 317 13.01 -5.05 13.59
C ALA A 317 14.00 -3.86 13.64
N SER A 318 15.28 -4.13 13.39
CA SER A 318 16.34 -3.11 13.35
C SER A 318 16.14 -2.12 12.20
N TYR A 319 15.74 -2.61 11.03
CA TYR A 319 15.37 -1.77 9.88
C TYR A 319 14.23 -0.81 10.23
N PHE A 320 13.13 -1.32 10.81
CA PHE A 320 12.00 -0.49 11.22
C PHE A 320 12.37 0.50 12.33
N ALA A 321 13.22 0.10 13.29
CA ALA A 321 13.71 0.99 14.33
C ALA A 321 14.53 2.17 13.74
N ALA A 322 15.37 1.89 12.74
CA ALA A 322 16.15 2.94 12.05
C ALA A 322 15.24 3.91 11.29
N VAL A 323 14.24 3.39 10.57
CA VAL A 323 13.23 4.22 9.86
C VAL A 323 12.40 5.05 10.84
N SER A 324 12.01 4.47 11.98
CA SER A 324 11.30 5.16 13.05
C SER A 324 12.11 6.33 13.61
N LEU A 325 13.41 6.13 13.85
CA LEU A 325 14.30 7.18 14.32
C LEU A 325 14.37 8.34 13.33
N LEU A 326 14.52 8.05 12.03
CA LEU A 326 14.56 9.07 10.98
C LEU A 326 13.29 9.93 10.95
N PHE A 327 12.11 9.30 10.97
CA PHE A 327 10.84 10.03 10.99
C PHE A 327 10.61 10.81 12.28
N THR A 328 11.02 10.25 13.42
CA THR A 328 10.87 10.91 14.72
C THR A 328 11.76 12.14 14.82
N VAL A 329 13.04 12.04 14.43
CA VAL A 329 13.97 13.18 14.42
C VAL A 329 13.45 14.30 13.51
N ARG A 330 13.01 13.95 12.30
CA ARG A 330 12.46 14.92 11.35
C ARG A 330 11.17 15.56 11.88
N GLY A 331 10.27 14.75 12.45
CA GLY A 331 9.01 15.24 13.03
C GLY A 331 9.21 16.16 14.23
N VAL A 332 10.16 15.84 15.12
CA VAL A 332 10.53 16.72 16.25
C VAL A 332 11.11 18.02 15.72
N TYR A 333 12.01 17.97 14.74
CA TYR A 333 12.56 19.18 14.10
C TYR A 333 11.46 20.07 13.52
N THR A 334 10.53 19.49 12.75
CA THR A 334 9.39 20.20 12.15
C THR A 334 8.50 20.84 13.22
N ALA A 335 8.16 20.11 14.28
CA ALA A 335 7.33 20.61 15.38
C ALA A 335 7.99 21.78 16.12
N LEU A 336 9.29 21.68 16.41
CA LEU A 336 10.05 22.73 17.10
C LEU A 336 10.24 23.99 16.24
N HIS A 337 10.47 23.83 14.93
CA HIS A 337 10.66 24.96 14.02
C HIS A 337 9.36 25.69 13.66
N MET A 338 8.21 25.01 13.65
CA MET A 338 6.92 25.68 13.45
C MET A 338 6.41 26.41 14.70
N GLN A 339 6.87 26.02 15.89
CA GLN A 339 6.54 26.71 17.15
C GLN A 339 7.39 27.96 17.40
N ARG A 340 8.41 28.25 16.57
CA ARG A 340 9.11 29.54 16.63
C ARG A 340 8.24 30.61 15.97
N PRO A 341 7.78 31.64 16.70
CA PRO A 341 7.05 32.75 16.10
C PRO A 341 7.98 33.43 15.09
N ALA A 342 7.44 33.79 13.93
CA ALA A 342 8.06 34.79 13.06
C ALA A 342 8.13 36.12 13.85
N GLY A 343 9.25 36.36 14.52
CA GLY A 343 9.42 37.50 15.40
C GLY A 343 10.88 37.69 15.81
N SER A 344 11.69 38.22 14.90
CA SER A 344 12.88 39.07 15.18
C SER A 344 13.69 39.36 13.91
N SER A 345 13.05 39.92 12.87
CA SER A 345 13.80 40.55 11.78
C SER A 345 12.97 41.63 11.11
N GLN A 346 12.73 42.73 11.84
CA GLN A 346 12.51 44.09 11.32
C GLN A 346 12.22 45.02 12.52
N THR A 347 13.26 45.36 13.27
CA THR A 347 13.22 46.48 14.23
C THR A 347 14.63 47.01 14.43
N GLU A 348 15.31 47.35 13.33
CA GLU A 348 16.53 48.14 13.34
C GLU A 348 16.84 48.50 11.88
N GLY A 349 16.49 49.72 11.47
CA GLY A 349 16.72 50.15 10.09
C GLY A 349 15.98 51.38 9.60
N ASP A 350 15.22 52.11 10.42
CA ASP A 350 14.75 53.45 10.07
C ASP A 350 15.38 54.48 11.02
N SER A 351 16.70 54.63 10.86
CA SER A 351 17.42 55.81 11.34
C SER A 351 17.39 56.88 10.24
N ASN A 352 16.75 58.00 10.56
CA ASN A 352 17.06 59.36 10.11
C ASN A 352 16.93 59.69 8.60
N LEU A 353 15.84 60.35 8.23
CA LEU A 353 15.81 61.34 7.15
C LEU A 353 15.17 62.63 7.68
N PRO A 354 15.84 63.80 7.59
CA PRO A 354 15.27 65.05 8.06
C PRO A 354 14.23 65.59 7.06
N GLU A 355 13.17 66.18 7.63
CA GLU A 355 12.22 67.04 6.93
C GLU A 355 12.94 68.13 6.13
N ALA A 356 12.75 68.13 4.80
CA ALA A 356 13.02 69.28 3.97
C ALA A 356 11.71 70.08 3.82
N SER A 357 11.70 71.20 4.51
CA SER A 357 10.71 72.28 4.44
C SER A 357 10.84 73.09 3.14
N HIS A 358 9.69 73.60 2.70
CA HIS A 358 9.48 74.85 1.95
C HIS A 358 10.49 75.29 0.87
N LEU A 359 10.06 75.25 -0.40
CA LEU A 359 9.85 76.44 -1.25
C LEU A 359 9.13 76.07 -2.56
#